data_AF-A0A9W4T5U3-F1
#
_entry.id   AF-A0A9W4T5U3-F1
#
_cell.length_a   1.000
_cell.length_b   1.000
_cell.length_c   1.000
_cell.angle_alpha   90.00
_cell.angle_beta   90.00
_cell.angle_gamma   90.00
#
_symmetry.space_group_name_H-M   'P 1'
#
loop_
_entity.id
_entity.type
_entity.pdbx_description
1 polymer ?
#
loop_
_entity_poly.entity_id
_entity_poly.type
_entity_poly.pdbx_seq_one_letter_code
_entity_poly.pdbx_strand_id
1 'polypeptide(L)'
;MKVGQLKYIDSKQFMNSSLAKLTKNLGDNHSITSQHFKKLGYTDEQLALVYRKGVYPYDYIDSHDRFQEAELPPIHEFSTHLHGKITQEDYQYAQK
;
A
#
# COMPACT_ATOMS: atom_id res chain seq x y z
N MET A 1 10.76 1.45 -27.63
CA MET A 1 11.43 0.22 -28.14
C MET A 1 10.59 -0.35 -29.29
N LYS A 2 11.19 -0.82 -30.38
CA LYS A 2 10.46 -1.50 -31.47
C LYS A 2 10.90 -2.96 -31.48
N VAL A 3 9.95 -3.90 -31.45
CA VAL A 3 10.20 -5.33 -31.62
C VAL A 3 9.48 -5.75 -32.89
N GLY A 4 10.21 -5.84 -34.00
CA GLY A 4 9.64 -6.08 -35.33
C GLY A 4 8.74 -4.92 -35.81
N GLN A 5 7.55 -5.25 -36.33
CA GLN A 5 6.54 -4.27 -36.79
C GLN A 5 5.73 -3.65 -35.64
N LEU A 6 5.92 -4.10 -34.40
CA LEU A 6 5.19 -3.57 -33.24
C LEU A 6 5.87 -2.30 -32.72
N LYS A 7 5.10 -1.21 -32.67
CA LYS A 7 5.49 0.05 -32.03
C LYS A 7 5.03 0.03 -30.59
N TYR A 8 5.97 -0.02 -29.65
CA TYR A 8 5.64 0.18 -28.24
C TYR A 8 5.29 1.67 -28.04
N ILE A 9 4.01 1.96 -27.83
CA ILE A 9 3.48 3.34 -27.84
C ILE A 9 3.66 3.99 -26.47
N ASP A 10 3.46 3.23 -25.39
CA ASP A 10 3.73 3.64 -24.01
C ASP A 10 3.52 2.43 -23.09
N SER A 11 4.47 2.15 -22.19
CA SER A 11 4.15 1.39 -20.96
C SER A 11 3.66 2.45 -20.01
N LYS A 12 2.41 2.41 -19.55
CA LYS A 12 2.02 3.21 -18.38
C LYS A 12 2.87 2.75 -17.19
N GLN A 13 4.07 3.32 -17.04
CA GLN A 13 5.00 3.03 -15.96
C GLN A 13 4.47 3.53 -14.62
N PHE A 14 3.42 4.36 -14.66
CA PHE A 14 2.78 4.93 -13.50
C PHE A 14 1.26 4.77 -13.57
N MET A 15 0.65 4.59 -12.39
CA MET A 15 -0.80 4.57 -12.26
C MET A 15 -1.38 5.97 -12.58
N ASN A 16 -2.58 6.00 -13.19
CA ASN A 16 -3.29 7.23 -13.50
C ASN A 16 -3.82 7.99 -12.27
N SER A 17 -3.77 7.36 -11.09
CA SER A 17 -4.12 7.96 -9.80
C SER A 17 -3.37 7.25 -8.68
N SER A 18 -3.46 7.77 -7.45
CA SER A 18 -2.89 7.09 -6.30
C SER A 18 -3.54 5.72 -6.11
N LEU A 19 -2.76 4.73 -5.69
CA LEU A 19 -3.27 3.38 -5.41
C LEU A 19 -4.45 3.42 -4.42
N ALA A 20 -4.38 4.28 -3.40
CA ALA A 20 -5.47 4.49 -2.43
C ALA A 20 -6.77 5.01 -3.07
N LYS A 21 -6.69 5.76 -4.18
CA LYS A 21 -7.89 6.17 -4.93
C LYS A 21 -8.39 5.03 -5.82
N LEU A 22 -7.49 4.27 -6.42
CA LEU A 22 -7.86 3.13 -7.27
C LEU A 22 -8.49 1.98 -6.48
N THR A 23 -8.03 1.71 -5.25
CA THR A 23 -8.60 0.66 -4.40
C THR A 23 -10.06 0.93 -4.05
N LYS A 24 -10.50 2.20 -4.00
CA LYS A 24 -11.91 2.55 -3.78
C LYS A 24 -12.84 2.02 -4.88
N ASN A 25 -12.32 1.73 -6.08
CA ASN A 25 -13.11 1.15 -7.16
C ASN A 25 -13.53 -0.30 -6.90
N LEU A 26 -12.90 -0.98 -5.92
CA LEU A 26 -13.27 -2.33 -5.54
C LEU A 26 -14.62 -2.40 -4.79
N GLY A 27 -15.16 -1.25 -4.36
CA GLY A 27 -16.39 -1.17 -3.55
C GLY A 27 -16.21 -1.80 -2.16
N ASP A 28 -17.32 -1.90 -1.41
CA ASP A 28 -17.28 -2.42 -0.04
C ASP A 28 -17.54 -3.94 0.04
N ASN A 29 -17.89 -4.58 -1.09
CA ASN A 29 -18.22 -6.00 -1.13
C ASN A 29 -17.01 -6.85 -1.53
N HIS A 30 -16.27 -7.31 -0.54
CA HIS A 30 -15.06 -8.13 -0.73
C HIS A 30 -15.26 -9.61 -0.42
N SER A 31 -16.40 -10.20 -0.82
CA SER A 31 -16.81 -11.56 -0.41
C SER A 31 -15.74 -12.64 -0.56
N ILE A 32 -15.02 -12.67 -1.69
CA ILE A 32 -13.94 -13.64 -1.95
C ILE A 32 -12.78 -13.42 -0.97
N THR A 33 -12.33 -12.19 -0.82
CA THR A 33 -11.25 -11.79 0.11
C THR A 33 -11.64 -12.12 1.54
N SER A 34 -12.84 -11.71 1.97
CA SER A 34 -13.35 -11.99 3.31
C SER A 34 -13.36 -13.50 3.59
N GLN A 35 -13.93 -14.30 2.68
CA GLN A 35 -14.01 -15.75 2.87
C GLN A 35 -12.63 -16.40 2.93
N HIS A 36 -11.68 -15.95 2.10
CA HIS A 36 -10.32 -16.47 2.09
C HIS A 36 -9.62 -16.23 3.42
N PHE A 37 -9.59 -14.99 3.91
CA PHE A 37 -8.90 -14.63 5.14
C PHE A 37 -9.61 -15.16 6.40
N LYS A 38 -10.95 -15.24 6.41
CA LYS A 38 -11.68 -15.94 7.50
C LYS A 38 -11.29 -17.40 7.62
N LYS A 39 -11.10 -18.11 6.49
CA LYS A 39 -10.61 -19.50 6.50
C LYS A 39 -9.19 -19.62 7.05
N LEU A 40 -8.39 -18.58 6.95
CA LEU A 40 -7.05 -18.49 7.54
C LEU A 40 -7.09 -18.07 9.02
N GLY A 41 -8.27 -17.85 9.61
CA GLY A 41 -8.42 -17.49 11.03
C GLY A 41 -8.34 -16.00 11.33
N TYR A 42 -8.40 -15.12 10.32
CA TYR A 42 -8.34 -13.68 10.53
C TYR A 42 -9.63 -13.15 11.16
N THR A 43 -9.49 -12.22 12.10
CA THR A 43 -10.63 -11.51 12.72
C THR A 43 -11.21 -10.46 11.78
N ASP A 44 -12.43 -10.00 12.07
CA ASP A 44 -13.04 -8.91 11.29
C ASP A 44 -12.23 -7.60 11.38
N GLU A 45 -11.53 -7.38 12.50
CA GLU A 45 -10.62 -6.25 12.70
C GLU A 45 -9.38 -6.33 11.80
N GLN A 46 -8.76 -7.52 11.70
CA GLN A 46 -7.63 -7.74 10.80
C GLN A 46 -8.06 -7.65 9.32
N LEU A 47 -9.27 -8.12 9.00
CA LEU A 47 -9.86 -7.97 7.67
C LEU A 47 -10.06 -6.52 7.26
N ALA A 48 -10.46 -5.65 8.20
CA ALA A 48 -10.58 -4.22 7.93
C ALA A 48 -9.24 -3.60 7.48
N LEU A 49 -8.10 -4.15 7.93
CA LEU A 49 -6.78 -3.72 7.47
C LEU A 49 -6.55 -4.12 6.01
N VAL A 50 -6.97 -5.33 5.60
CA VAL A 50 -6.74 -5.88 4.25
C VAL A 50 -7.43 -5.07 3.14
N TYR A 51 -8.56 -4.44 3.41
CA TYR A 51 -9.31 -3.69 2.38
C TYR A 51 -8.72 -2.34 2.02
N ARG A 52 -7.74 -1.86 2.79
CA ARG A 52 -7.10 -0.57 2.59
C ARG A 52 -5.66 -0.74 2.13
N LYS A 53 -5.17 0.20 1.32
CA LYS A 53 -3.73 0.32 1.04
C LYS A 53 -2.97 0.51 2.37
N GLY A 54 -1.91 -0.28 2.58
CA GLY A 54 -0.97 -0.07 3.68
C GLY A 54 -0.23 1.28 3.62
N VAL A 55 0.17 1.76 4.80
CA VAL A 55 0.99 2.97 4.99
C VAL A 55 2.37 2.50 5.41
N TYR A 56 3.41 2.83 4.63
CA TYR A 56 4.75 2.27 4.81
C TYR A 56 5.82 3.33 4.55
N PRO A 57 6.86 3.45 5.40
CA PRO A 57 7.88 4.50 5.30
C PRO A 57 9.00 4.08 4.34
N TYR A 58 8.74 4.09 3.04
CA TYR A 58 9.69 3.56 2.04
C TYR A 58 11.07 4.20 2.08
N ASP A 59 11.15 5.53 2.26
CA ASP A 59 12.42 6.25 2.25
C ASP A 59 13.24 6.00 3.54
N TYR A 60 12.57 5.68 4.66
CA TYR A 60 13.22 5.32 5.92
C TYR A 60 13.85 3.93 5.87
N ILE A 61 13.25 3.00 5.11
CA ILE A 61 13.69 1.61 5.01
C ILE A 61 14.83 1.51 3.99
N ASP A 62 15.98 2.09 4.37
CA ASP A 62 17.17 2.25 3.54
C ASP A 62 18.19 1.10 3.67
N SER A 63 18.00 0.24 4.67
CA SER A 63 18.95 -0.80 5.03
C SER A 63 18.25 -1.98 5.70
N HIS A 64 18.92 -3.13 5.73
CA HIS A 64 18.37 -4.33 6.37
C HIS A 64 18.16 -4.15 7.87
N ASP A 65 19.01 -3.36 8.52
CA ASP A 65 18.97 -3.12 9.95
C ASP A 65 17.67 -2.42 10.37
N ARG A 66 17.10 -1.55 9.52
CA ARG A 66 15.80 -0.91 9.78
C ARG A 66 14.64 -1.90 9.87
N PHE A 67 14.73 -3.05 9.21
CA PHE A 67 13.72 -4.10 9.33
C PHE A 67 13.79 -4.85 10.67
N GLN A 68 14.90 -4.74 11.40
CA GLN A 68 15.07 -5.35 12.72
C GLN A 68 14.57 -4.45 13.85
N GLU A 69 14.21 -3.20 13.54
CA GLU A 69 13.62 -2.28 14.50
C GLU A 69 12.21 -2.75 14.90
N ALA A 70 11.89 -2.65 16.19
CA ALA A 70 10.62 -3.13 16.73
C ALA A 70 9.49 -2.09 16.65
N GLU A 71 9.84 -0.83 16.38
CA GLU A 71 8.92 0.30 16.38
C GLU A 71 8.92 1.00 15.03
N LEU A 72 7.77 1.57 14.67
CA LEU A 72 7.69 2.42 13.49
C LEU A 72 8.46 3.72 13.71
N PRO A 73 9.08 4.25 12.65
CA PRO A 73 9.75 5.53 12.74
C PRO A 73 8.73 6.66 12.98
N PRO A 74 9.16 7.83 13.45
CA PRO A 74 8.29 8.99 13.61
C PRO A 74 7.52 9.35 12.33
N ILE A 75 6.33 9.94 12.46
CA ILE A 75 5.47 10.32 11.32
C ILE A 75 6.16 11.17 10.24
N HIS A 76 7.16 11.98 10.61
CA HIS A 76 7.89 12.81 9.64
C HIS A 76 8.79 12.00 8.70
N GLU A 77 9.17 10.78 9.07
CA GLU A 77 9.96 9.84 8.24
C GLU A 77 9.08 9.08 7.22
N PHE A 78 7.75 9.23 7.29
CA PHE A 78 6.83 8.65 6.30
C PHE A 78 6.69 9.51 5.03
N SER A 79 7.33 10.68 4.96
CA SER A 79 7.35 11.47 3.73
C SER A 79 8.25 10.79 2.70
N THR A 80 7.70 10.45 1.53
CA THR A 80 8.51 9.85 0.45
C THR A 80 8.77 10.88 -0.64
N HIS A 81 9.89 10.79 -1.35
CA HIS A 81 10.13 11.68 -2.49
C HIS A 81 9.04 11.59 -3.59
N LEU A 82 8.34 10.45 -3.67
CA LEU A 82 7.32 10.18 -4.66
C LEU A 82 5.89 10.55 -4.21
N HIS A 83 5.63 10.69 -2.91
CA HIS A 83 4.30 10.95 -2.35
C HIS A 83 4.33 12.05 -1.29
N GLY A 84 3.23 12.82 -1.20
CA GLY A 84 3.08 13.85 -0.17
C GLY A 84 3.09 13.30 1.26
N LYS A 85 2.95 14.21 2.23
CA LYS A 85 2.87 13.85 3.65
C LYS A 85 1.64 12.97 3.93
N ILE A 86 1.79 12.00 4.82
CA ILE A 86 0.66 11.22 5.35
C ILE A 86 -0.09 12.01 6.43
N THR A 87 -1.32 11.61 6.73
CA THR A 87 -2.08 12.22 7.83
C THR A 87 -1.80 11.50 9.17
N GLN A 88 -2.25 12.09 10.27
CA GLN A 88 -2.10 11.46 11.59
C GLN A 88 -2.91 10.15 11.69
N GLU A 89 -4.07 10.09 11.02
CA GLU A 89 -4.91 8.91 10.95
C GLU A 89 -4.24 7.77 10.17
N ASP A 90 -3.48 8.11 9.11
CA ASP A 90 -2.68 7.15 8.35
C ASP A 90 -1.57 6.55 9.23
N TYR A 91 -0.91 7.37 10.04
CA TYR A 91 0.14 6.93 10.95
C TYR A 91 -0.41 6.04 12.08
N GLN A 92 -1.53 6.43 12.71
CA GLN A 92 -2.21 5.60 13.71
C GLN A 92 -2.67 4.26 13.13
N TYR A 93 -3.08 4.24 11.86
CA TYR A 93 -3.42 3.01 11.17
C TYR A 93 -2.20 2.12 10.93
N ALA A 94 -1.02 2.68 10.62
CA ALA A 94 0.21 1.92 10.46
C ALA A 94 0.66 1.21 11.75
N GLN A 95 0.31 1.77 12.92
CA GLN A 95 0.65 1.21 14.23
C GLN A 95 -0.22 0.03 14.69
N LYS A 96 -1.23 -0.38 13.89
CA LYS A 96 -2.15 -1.48 14.20
C LYS A 96 -1.71 -2.78 13.52
#